data_AF-A0A3D5JKQ8-F1
#
_entry.id   AF-A0A3D5JKQ8-F1
#
_cell.length_a   1.000
_cell.length_b   1.000
_cell.length_c   1.000
_cell.angle_alpha   90.00
_cell.angle_beta   90.00
_cell.angle_gamma   90.00
#
_symmetry.space_group_name_H-M   'P 1'
#
loop_
_entity.id
_entity.type
_entity.pdbx_description
1 polymer ?
#
loop_
_entity_poly.entity_id
_entity_poly.type
_entity_poly.pdbx_seq_one_letter_code
_entity_poly.pdbx_strand_id
1 'polypeptide(L)'
;RADLVLWHPAFFGVKPEMVIIGGSIACAQMGDPNASIPTPQPVYTRPMFGAFGRSVENSAVSFVSAAAQDAGIAKTLGLAKTTVPVANTRTISKADMVHNAYCPQVEVNPETYEVRADGELLTCEPAEELPMAQRYFLF
;
A
#
# COMPACT_ATOMS: atom_id res chain seq x y z
N ARG A 1 5.83 5.59 12.77
CA ARG A 1 5.84 6.45 11.56
C ARG A 1 4.40 6.84 11.24
N ALA A 2 4.14 8.09 10.87
CA ALA A 2 2.79 8.59 10.58
C ALA A 2 2.45 8.48 9.09
N ASP A 3 2.30 7.24 8.62
CA ASP A 3 1.84 6.94 7.26
C ASP A 3 0.35 6.60 7.33
N LEU A 4 -0.51 7.45 6.76
CA LEU A 4 -1.97 7.38 6.89
C LEU A 4 -2.64 7.60 5.53
N VAL A 5 -3.81 7.00 5.34
CA VAL A 5 -4.65 7.23 4.16
C VAL A 5 -6.05 7.62 4.64
N LEU A 6 -6.55 8.76 4.14
CA LEU A 6 -7.88 9.24 4.45
C LEU A 6 -8.83 8.88 3.32
N TRP A 7 -10.03 8.45 3.71
CA TRP A 7 -11.07 8.01 2.81
C TRP A 7 -12.37 8.69 3.15
N HIS A 8 -13.03 9.23 2.13
CA HIS A 8 -14.47 9.39 2.18
C HIS A 8 -15.11 8.00 2.05
N PRO A 9 -16.04 7.58 2.93
CA PRO A 9 -16.57 6.21 2.94
C PRO A 9 -17.11 5.71 1.60
N ALA A 10 -17.76 6.59 0.82
CA ALA A 10 -18.27 6.26 -0.51
C ALA A 10 -17.19 5.89 -1.55
N PHE A 11 -15.91 6.16 -1.27
CA PHE A 11 -14.77 5.87 -2.15
C PHE A 11 -13.74 4.92 -1.51
N PHE A 12 -14.08 4.32 -0.36
CA PHE A 12 -13.17 3.46 0.39
C PHE A 12 -12.61 2.33 -0.48
N GLY A 13 -11.28 2.19 -0.49
CA GLY A 13 -10.55 1.20 -1.29
C GLY A 13 -10.46 1.52 -2.79
N VAL A 14 -11.07 2.61 -3.28
CA VAL A 14 -11.09 2.99 -4.70
C VAL A 14 -10.23 4.22 -4.98
N LYS A 15 -10.62 5.38 -4.44
CA LYS A 15 -9.91 6.66 -4.61
C LYS A 15 -9.75 7.35 -3.25
N PRO A 16 -8.53 7.39 -2.67
CA PRO A 16 -8.32 8.06 -1.40
C PRO A 16 -8.46 9.56 -1.57
N GLU A 17 -8.92 10.22 -0.52
CA GLU A 17 -9.04 11.68 -0.46
C GLU A 17 -7.65 12.31 -0.29
N MET A 18 -6.83 11.71 0.58
CA MET A 18 -5.51 12.20 0.94
C MET A 18 -4.60 11.06 1.40
N VAL A 19 -3.31 11.14 1.03
CA VAL A 19 -2.27 10.23 1.51
C VAL A 19 -1.23 11.04 2.27
N ILE A 20 -0.96 10.63 3.51
CA ILE A 20 0.00 11.25 4.42
C ILE A 20 1.15 10.28 4.62
N ILE A 21 2.38 10.75 4.42
CA ILE A 21 3.60 9.97 4.57
C ILE A 21 4.51 10.72 5.52
N GLY A 22 4.95 10.05 6.59
CA GLY A 22 5.80 10.66 7.62
C GLY A 22 5.23 11.93 8.24
N GLY A 23 3.90 12.07 8.29
CA GLY A 23 3.22 13.27 8.81
C GLY A 23 3.01 14.41 7.80
N SER A 24 3.49 14.26 6.55
CA SER A 24 3.29 15.24 5.48
C SER A 24 2.33 14.72 4.42
N ILE A 25 1.45 15.57 3.90
CA ILE A 25 0.55 15.18 2.80
C ILE A 25 1.38 14.98 1.53
N ALA A 26 1.41 13.76 1.01
CA ALA A 26 2.17 13.39 -0.18
C ALA A 26 1.34 13.58 -1.46
N CYS A 27 0.05 13.24 -1.42
CA CYS A 27 -0.89 13.52 -2.50
C CYS A 27 -2.33 13.66 -1.96
N ALA A 28 -3.18 14.34 -2.74
CA ALA A 28 -4.60 14.53 -2.42
C ALA A 28 -5.44 14.70 -3.70
N GLN A 29 -6.76 14.45 -3.60
CA GLN A 29 -7.72 14.88 -4.61
C GLN A 29 -7.80 16.41 -4.58
N MET A 30 -7.48 17.06 -5.68
CA MET A 30 -7.39 18.52 -5.74
C MET A 30 -7.96 19.06 -7.05
N GLY A 31 -8.84 20.06 -6.91
CA GLY A 31 -9.47 20.80 -7.99
C GLY A 31 -8.53 21.71 -8.78
N ASP A 32 -9.11 22.65 -9.51
CA ASP A 32 -8.36 23.67 -10.25
C ASP A 32 -7.57 24.59 -9.29
N PRO A 33 -6.22 24.67 -9.39
CA PRO A 33 -5.41 25.54 -8.55
C PRO A 33 -5.67 27.04 -8.73
N ASN A 34 -6.28 27.47 -9.84
CA ASN A 34 -6.62 28.87 -10.10
C ASN A 34 -8.05 29.24 -9.65
N ALA A 35 -8.81 28.28 -9.10
CA ALA A 35 -10.14 28.56 -8.57
C ALA A 35 -10.09 29.30 -7.23
N SER A 36 -11.23 29.85 -6.80
CA SER A 36 -11.33 30.61 -5.55
C SER A 36 -11.19 29.76 -4.27
N ILE A 37 -11.40 28.45 -4.39
CA ILE A 37 -11.32 27.43 -3.32
C ILE A 37 -10.83 26.10 -3.96
N PRO A 38 -10.40 25.08 -3.20
CA PRO A 38 -9.74 23.89 -3.76
C PRO A 38 -10.66 22.81 -4.37
N THR A 39 -11.98 22.97 -4.27
CA THR A 39 -13.00 21.98 -4.69
C THR A 39 -13.53 22.09 -6.13
N PRO A 40 -13.42 23.22 -6.86
CA PRO A 40 -13.90 23.33 -8.23
C PRO A 40 -13.14 22.41 -9.19
N GLN A 41 -13.88 21.88 -10.17
CA GLN A 41 -13.37 20.93 -11.16
C GLN A 41 -12.30 21.56 -12.07
N PRO A 42 -11.36 20.77 -12.63
CA PRO A 42 -11.26 19.31 -12.53
C PRO A 42 -10.52 18.83 -11.28
N VAL A 43 -11.15 17.90 -10.55
CA VAL A 43 -10.57 17.23 -9.38
C VAL A 43 -9.90 15.92 -9.81
N TYR A 44 -8.61 15.81 -9.52
CA TYR A 44 -7.85 14.57 -9.68
C TYR A 44 -6.70 14.53 -8.66
N THR A 45 -6.05 13.37 -8.53
CA THR A 45 -4.92 13.19 -7.62
C THR A 45 -3.75 14.06 -8.04
N ARG A 46 -3.31 14.97 -7.17
CA ARG A 46 -2.12 15.81 -7.41
C ARG A 46 -1.07 15.55 -6.33
N PRO A 47 0.24 15.60 -6.66
CA PRO A 47 1.29 15.64 -5.66
C PRO A 47 1.15 16.89 -4.78
N MET A 48 1.35 16.72 -3.47
CA MET A 48 1.31 17.78 -2.46
C MET A 48 2.72 18.05 -1.92
N PHE A 49 2.88 19.02 -1.02
CA PHE A 49 4.19 19.46 -0.53
C PHE A 49 5.08 18.33 0.04
N GLY A 50 4.49 17.26 0.59
CA GLY A 50 5.21 16.07 1.05
C GLY A 50 5.98 15.33 -0.04
N ALA A 51 5.60 15.51 -1.31
CA ALA A 51 6.24 14.90 -2.47
C ALA A 51 7.33 15.77 -3.14
N PHE A 52 7.66 16.94 -2.59
CA PHE A 52 8.60 17.87 -3.21
C PHE A 52 9.84 18.18 -2.36
N GLY A 53 10.95 18.44 -3.05
CA GLY A 53 12.22 18.88 -2.47
C GLY A 53 12.67 18.01 -1.30
N ARG A 54 13.18 18.67 -0.25
CA ARG A 54 13.67 18.00 0.96
C ARG A 54 12.57 17.44 1.86
N SER A 55 11.30 17.74 1.57
CA SER A 55 10.19 17.11 2.30
C SER A 55 10.19 15.59 2.08
N VAL A 56 10.57 15.15 0.87
CA VAL A 56 10.66 13.73 0.51
C VAL A 56 11.73 13.00 1.32
N GLU A 57 12.83 13.67 1.63
CA GLU A 57 13.95 13.14 2.43
C GLU A 57 13.53 12.84 3.86
N ASN A 58 12.69 13.71 4.43
CA ASN A 58 12.27 13.64 5.84
C ASN A 58 10.98 12.85 6.05
N SER A 59 10.11 12.79 5.03
CA SER A 59 8.81 12.11 5.12
C SER A 59 8.91 10.60 4.83
N ALA A 60 9.96 10.18 4.11
CA ALA A 60 10.15 8.80 3.68
C ALA A 60 11.49 8.21 4.09
N VAL A 61 11.52 6.88 4.19
CA VAL A 61 12.72 6.10 4.52
C VAL A 61 13.04 5.11 3.42
N SER A 62 14.30 4.67 3.37
CA SER A 62 14.74 3.56 2.54
C SER A 62 15.07 2.36 3.42
N PHE A 63 14.40 1.23 3.23
CA PHE A 63 14.74 0.01 3.96
C PHE A 63 15.97 -0.65 3.34
N VAL A 64 16.93 -1.05 4.18
CA VAL A 64 18.18 -1.71 3.78
C VAL A 64 18.45 -2.94 4.64
N SER A 65 19.38 -3.81 4.24
CA SER A 65 19.82 -4.89 5.13
C SER A 65 20.57 -4.32 6.34
N ALA A 66 20.53 -5.02 7.48
CA ALA A 66 21.32 -4.65 8.66
C ALA A 66 22.81 -4.48 8.33
N ALA A 67 23.39 -5.42 7.58
CA ALA A 67 24.78 -5.35 7.14
C ALA A 67 25.11 -4.09 6.32
N ALA A 68 24.19 -3.65 5.43
CA ALA A 68 24.39 -2.43 4.65
C ALA A 68 24.26 -1.17 5.53
N GLN A 69 23.31 -1.17 6.48
CA GLN A 69 23.19 -0.10 7.47
C GLN A 69 24.49 0.04 8.28
N ASP A 70 25.03 -1.07 8.79
CA ASP A 70 26.25 -1.13 9.59
C ASP A 70 27.49 -0.71 8.78
N ALA A 71 27.53 -1.07 7.48
CA ALA A 71 28.56 -0.63 6.55
C ALA A 71 28.44 0.85 6.12
N GLY A 72 27.47 1.60 6.64
CA GLY A 72 27.31 3.03 6.36
C GLY A 72 26.83 3.34 4.94
N ILE A 73 26.02 2.46 4.34
CA ILE A 73 25.59 2.56 2.93
C ILE A 73 25.00 3.93 2.57
N ALA A 74 24.27 4.57 3.47
CA ALA A 74 23.68 5.88 3.26
C ALA A 74 24.75 6.94 2.94
N LYS A 75 25.86 6.93 3.69
CA LYS A 75 26.98 7.84 3.46
C LYS A 75 27.72 7.49 2.18
N THR A 76 27.98 6.20 1.95
CA THR A 76 28.72 5.71 0.77
C THR A 76 28.03 6.10 -0.54
N LEU A 77 26.69 6.06 -0.57
CA LEU A 77 25.90 6.39 -1.76
C LEU A 77 25.35 7.82 -1.76
N GLY A 78 25.60 8.62 -0.72
CA GLY A 78 25.03 9.97 -0.60
C GLY A 78 23.50 9.99 -0.52
N LEU A 79 22.89 8.99 0.13
CA LEU A 79 21.44 8.92 0.28
C LEU A 79 20.95 10.00 1.24
N ALA A 80 20.01 10.82 0.77
CA ALA A 80 19.40 11.87 1.58
C ALA A 80 18.29 11.37 2.52
N LYS A 81 17.58 10.29 2.15
CA LYS A 81 16.58 9.65 3.00
C LYS A 81 17.25 8.87 4.13
N THR A 82 16.63 8.87 5.30
CA THR A 82 17.02 7.96 6.39
C THR A 82 16.92 6.51 5.93
N THR A 83 17.98 5.75 6.13
CA THR A 83 17.97 4.30 5.93
C THR A 83 17.53 3.58 7.21
N VAL A 84 16.71 2.54 7.07
CA VAL A 84 16.20 1.74 8.20
C VAL A 84 16.56 0.27 7.98
N PRO A 85 17.24 -0.40 8.92
CA PRO A 85 17.61 -1.80 8.78
C PRO A 85 16.38 -2.70 8.92
N VAL A 86 16.20 -3.63 7.98
CA VAL A 86 15.21 -4.71 8.10
C VAL A 86 15.70 -5.73 9.14
N ALA A 87 14.79 -6.16 10.02
CA ALA A 87 15.05 -7.12 11.09
C ALA A 87 13.91 -8.13 11.25
N ASN A 88 14.11 -9.18 12.06
CA ASN A 88 13.09 -10.17 12.46
C ASN A 88 12.41 -10.93 11.30
N THR A 89 13.16 -11.23 10.23
CA THR A 89 12.62 -11.92 9.03
C THR A 89 12.75 -13.44 9.07
N ARG A 90 13.45 -14.00 10.06
CA ARG A 90 13.74 -15.45 10.16
C ARG A 90 13.04 -16.16 11.31
N THR A 91 12.37 -15.39 12.18
CA THR A 91 11.71 -15.90 13.38
C THR A 91 10.18 -15.86 13.27
N ILE A 92 9.65 -15.34 12.17
CA ILE A 92 8.21 -15.29 11.88
C ILE A 92 7.77 -16.52 11.09
N SER A 93 6.51 -16.89 11.24
CA SER A 93 5.84 -18.07 10.69
C SER A 93 4.43 -17.73 10.21
N LYS A 94 3.67 -18.73 9.73
CA LYS A 94 2.25 -18.53 9.37
C LYS A 94 1.41 -18.07 10.57
N ALA A 95 1.79 -18.47 11.79
CA ALA A 95 1.06 -18.12 13.01
C ALA A 95 1.13 -16.62 13.34
N ASP A 96 2.14 -15.91 12.86
CA ASP A 96 2.34 -14.49 13.12
C ASP A 96 1.49 -13.57 12.21
N MET A 97 0.76 -14.15 11.25
CA MET A 97 -0.13 -13.42 10.36
C MET A 97 -1.43 -13.03 11.08
N VAL A 98 -1.53 -11.76 11.47
CA VAL A 98 -2.69 -11.18 12.16
C VAL A 98 -3.98 -11.44 11.36
N HIS A 99 -4.98 -12.03 12.02
CA HIS A 99 -6.27 -12.47 11.46
C HIS A 99 -6.20 -13.51 10.33
N ASN A 100 -5.01 -14.00 9.94
CA ASN A 100 -4.82 -14.84 8.74
C ASN A 100 -3.83 -16.00 8.98
N ALA A 101 -3.87 -16.61 10.16
CA ALA A 101 -2.92 -17.64 10.59
C ALA A 101 -3.31 -19.09 10.23
N TYR A 102 -4.45 -19.31 9.56
CA TYR A 102 -4.94 -20.66 9.25
C TYR A 102 -3.98 -21.44 8.34
N CYS A 103 -3.75 -22.72 8.66
CA CYS A 103 -2.82 -23.60 7.96
C CYS A 103 -3.48 -24.97 7.68
N PRO A 104 -4.40 -25.04 6.70
CA PRO A 104 -5.10 -26.27 6.35
C PRO A 104 -4.19 -27.28 5.67
N GLN A 105 -4.58 -28.56 5.67
CA GLN A 105 -4.02 -29.54 4.74
C GLN A 105 -4.60 -29.28 3.35
N VAL A 106 -3.77 -28.73 2.45
CA VAL A 106 -4.16 -28.44 1.08
C VAL A 106 -3.75 -29.59 0.16
N GLU A 107 -4.72 -30.11 -0.59
CA GLU A 107 -4.53 -31.15 -1.60
C GLU A 107 -4.95 -30.62 -2.97
N VAL A 108 -4.18 -30.93 -4.01
CA VAL A 108 -4.49 -30.56 -5.39
C VAL A 108 -4.47 -31.81 -6.24
N ASN A 109 -5.57 -32.10 -6.93
CA ASN A 109 -5.63 -33.21 -7.88
C ASN A 109 -4.78 -32.87 -9.12
N PRO A 110 -3.79 -33.69 -9.52
CA PRO A 110 -2.88 -33.37 -10.62
C PRO A 110 -3.53 -33.43 -12.01
N GLU A 111 -4.68 -34.08 -12.15
CA GLU A 111 -5.38 -34.24 -13.43
C GLU A 111 -6.53 -33.25 -13.58
N THR A 112 -7.32 -33.03 -12.52
CA THR A 112 -8.51 -32.17 -12.55
C THR A 112 -8.29 -30.77 -12.00
N TYR A 113 -7.18 -30.56 -11.28
CA TYR A 113 -6.87 -29.32 -10.55
C TYR A 113 -7.87 -28.95 -9.45
N GLU A 114 -8.72 -29.89 -9.02
CA GLU A 114 -9.55 -29.71 -7.82
C GLU A 114 -8.65 -29.42 -6.61
N VAL A 115 -8.98 -28.35 -5.89
CA VAL A 115 -8.30 -27.97 -4.66
C VAL A 115 -9.18 -28.33 -3.47
N ARG A 116 -8.61 -29.04 -2.49
CA ARG A 116 -9.27 -29.35 -1.23
C ARG A 116 -8.50 -28.78 -0.05
N ALA A 117 -9.21 -28.26 0.94
CA ALA A 117 -8.66 -27.92 2.25
C ALA A 117 -9.34 -28.79 3.30
N ASP A 118 -8.56 -29.58 4.03
CA ASP A 118 -9.07 -30.49 5.07
C ASP A 118 -10.17 -31.45 4.55
N GLY A 119 -10.01 -31.88 3.28
CA GLY A 119 -10.94 -32.74 2.55
C GLY A 119 -12.10 -32.01 1.85
N GLU A 120 -12.37 -30.75 2.18
CA GLU A 120 -13.45 -29.97 1.59
C GLU A 120 -13.03 -29.36 0.24
N LEU A 121 -13.85 -29.54 -0.79
CA LEU A 121 -13.61 -28.95 -2.11
C LEU A 121 -13.76 -27.44 -2.05
N LEU A 122 -12.70 -26.72 -2.43
CA LEU A 122 -12.69 -25.28 -2.55
C LEU A 122 -13.08 -24.89 -3.98
N THR A 123 -14.28 -24.34 -4.14
CA THR A 123 -14.76 -23.82 -5.42
C THR A 123 -15.65 -22.61 -5.19
N CYS A 124 -15.76 -21.75 -6.20
CA CYS A 124 -16.72 -20.67 -6.23
C CYS A 124 -17.12 -20.36 -7.68
N GLU A 125 -18.34 -19.87 -7.86
CA GLU A 125 -18.79 -19.38 -9.15
C GLU A 125 -18.08 -18.07 -9.51
N PRO A 126 -17.77 -17.84 -10.80
CA PRO A 126 -17.24 -16.56 -11.23
C PRO A 126 -18.28 -15.45 -11.06
N ALA A 127 -17.82 -14.27 -10.63
CA ALA A 127 -18.68 -13.08 -10.54
C ALA A 127 -18.83 -12.41 -11.92
N GLU A 128 -20.05 -12.03 -12.29
CA GLU A 128 -20.33 -11.31 -13.55
C GLU A 128 -20.12 -9.78 -13.42
N GLU A 129 -20.29 -9.24 -12.22
CA GLU A 129 -20.10 -7.83 -11.88
C GLU A 129 -19.41 -7.69 -10.51
N LEU A 130 -18.63 -6.63 -10.32
CA LEU A 130 -17.96 -6.33 -9.06
C LEU A 130 -18.29 -4.92 -8.55
N PRO A 131 -18.40 -4.75 -7.21
CA PRO A 131 -18.36 -3.41 -6.63
C PRO A 131 -17.00 -2.77 -6.90
N MET A 132 -16.88 -1.47 -6.60
CA MET A 132 -15.60 -0.75 -6.73
C MET A 132 -15.03 -0.74 -8.17
N ALA A 133 -15.86 -0.96 -9.19
CA ALA A 133 -15.47 -1.01 -10.60
C ALA A 133 -16.11 0.12 -11.43
N GLN A 134 -16.92 -0.22 -12.45
CA GLN A 134 -17.44 0.69 -13.49
C GLN A 134 -18.07 1.99 -12.97
N ARG A 135 -18.66 1.99 -11.76
CA ARG A 135 -19.23 3.19 -11.12
C ARG A 135 -18.20 4.32 -10.91
N TYR A 136 -16.93 3.98 -10.68
CA TYR A 136 -15.94 4.92 -10.17
C TYR A 136 -14.88 5.35 -11.18
N PHE A 137 -14.75 4.62 -12.30
CA PHE A 137 -13.67 4.81 -13.24
C PHE A 137 -14.19 5.32 -14.59
N LEU A 138 -13.48 6.27 -15.18
CA LEU A 138 -13.80 6.79 -16.51
C LEU A 138 -13.42 5.77 -17.61
N PHE A 139 -12.40 4.95 -17.32
CA PHE A 139 -11.87 3.87 -18.15
C PHE A 139 -11.47 2.71 -17.26
#